data_AF-A0A370H7L2-F1
#
_entry.id   AF-A0A370H7L2-F1
#
_cell.length_a   1.000
_cell.length_b   1.000
_cell.length_c   1.000
_cell.angle_alpha   90.00
_cell.angle_beta   90.00
_cell.angle_gamma   90.00
#
_symmetry.space_group_name_H-M   'P 1'
#
loop_
_entity.id
_entity.type
_entity.pdbx_description
1 polymer ?
#
loop_
_entity_poly.entity_id
_entity_poly.type
_entity_poly.pdbx_seq_one_letter_code
_entity_poly.pdbx_strand_id
1 'polypeptide(L)'
;MALRPCAAGHCHNVDLELADACKAAGWPVGFPVPTNDGSGLCQCPCSCLAFGTLVQEGGGSFKAIETYEVGDEVMAAGKSLDFKSQRVVFSAGSTGASREKNAVVVVYGDTAIVTTGDHLFLMHPDRTLKRADRLTTSDSLVAATGEGVAIKGVHVGDYLSGFHHVAATSREEPDENLDGHLLNTNGVVSADYNVQIRARSGDTVAFDAAANTALPIVGSPEYVAANGEAALRAPALEAEFAGNVNFTMQPFDAPFDPAVVPAAPGTFIPAEATRVTVPPVACSFLPPDFAEAKKASPKRAFNDPFSREATEQLLVFHKAFYGDINYTIDWASDEVNAFAWVENGVRRVDLKGGLIRDNDLDVEGIAVVIAHEIAHHHGGPPVGGSGLSCEGQADYRGVRDVMRKVWFGQAYGSTTDAGIAQMAAFFGVPDSPTAPGGSAGCAHPAGACRVATYHAAVTLSGKPSCSG
;
A
#
# COMPACT_ATOMS: atom_id res chain seq x y z
N MET A 1 -14.69 2.32 3.59
CA MET A 1 -15.11 1.42 2.52
C MET A 1 -13.90 1.30 1.60
N ALA A 2 -13.34 0.10 1.41
CA ALA A 2 -12.27 -0.08 0.42
C ALA A 2 -12.78 0.37 -0.95
N LEU A 3 -12.04 1.26 -1.63
CA LEU A 3 -12.36 1.67 -2.99
C LEU A 3 -12.25 0.45 -3.90
N ARG A 4 -13.38 0.01 -4.46
CA ARG A 4 -13.39 -1.05 -5.45
C ARG A 4 -12.62 -0.61 -6.72
N PRO A 5 -12.01 -1.54 -7.46
CA PRO A 5 -11.58 -1.26 -8.83
C PRO A 5 -12.76 -0.83 -9.69
N CYS A 6 -12.54 0.09 -10.64
CA CYS A 6 -13.55 0.39 -11.64
C CYS A 6 -13.69 -0.74 -12.66
N ALA A 7 -14.82 -0.79 -13.38
CA ALA A 7 -14.98 -1.65 -14.54
C ALA A 7 -13.86 -1.38 -15.57
N ALA A 8 -13.31 -2.41 -16.23
CA ALA A 8 -12.19 -2.23 -17.17
C ALA A 8 -12.53 -1.27 -18.30
N GLY A 9 -13.74 -1.36 -18.85
CA GLY A 9 -14.20 -0.42 -19.88
C GLY A 9 -14.19 1.02 -19.41
N HIS A 10 -14.44 1.29 -18.12
CA HIS A 10 -14.31 2.62 -17.54
C HIS A 10 -12.85 3.05 -17.49
N CYS A 11 -11.99 2.29 -16.82
CA CYS A 11 -10.58 2.66 -16.69
C CYS A 11 -9.92 2.87 -18.05
N HIS A 12 -10.15 1.97 -19.01
CA HIS A 12 -9.65 2.11 -20.38
C HIS A 12 -10.04 3.44 -21.04
N ASN A 13 -11.28 3.88 -20.84
CA ASN A 13 -11.83 5.08 -21.49
C ASN A 13 -11.38 6.38 -20.84
N VAL A 14 -11.12 6.38 -19.53
CA VAL A 14 -10.71 7.58 -18.79
C VAL A 14 -9.21 7.61 -18.50
N ASP A 15 -8.45 6.61 -18.95
CA ASP A 15 -7.06 6.43 -18.54
C ASP A 15 -6.16 7.58 -18.99
N LEU A 16 -6.41 8.13 -20.18
CA LEU A 16 -5.66 9.29 -20.67
C LEU A 16 -5.93 10.51 -19.79
N GLU A 17 -7.20 10.77 -19.48
CA GLU A 17 -7.60 11.87 -18.62
C GLU A 17 -7.10 11.68 -17.18
N LEU A 18 -7.10 10.44 -16.67
CA LEU A 18 -6.54 10.09 -15.36
C LEU A 18 -5.02 10.27 -15.34
N ALA A 19 -4.31 9.77 -16.34
CA ALA A 19 -2.86 9.92 -16.47
C ALA A 19 -2.47 11.40 -16.59
N ASP A 20 -3.20 12.18 -17.39
CA ASP A 20 -2.99 13.62 -17.53
C ASP A 20 -3.28 14.35 -16.22
N ALA A 21 -4.34 13.98 -15.49
CA ALA A 21 -4.66 14.54 -14.17
C ALA A 21 -3.57 14.22 -13.13
N CYS A 22 -3.13 12.97 -13.05
CA CYS A 22 -2.03 12.54 -12.19
C CYS A 22 -0.75 13.34 -12.48
N LYS A 23 -0.40 13.46 -13.76
CA LYS A 23 0.78 14.20 -14.22
C LYS A 23 0.68 15.70 -13.88
N ALA A 24 -0.48 16.31 -14.13
CA ALA A 24 -0.72 17.72 -13.82
C ALA A 24 -0.69 18.00 -12.31
N ALA A 25 -1.17 17.07 -11.49
CA ALA A 25 -1.19 17.17 -10.04
C ALA A 25 0.14 16.77 -9.38
N GLY A 26 1.08 16.19 -10.14
CA GLY A 26 2.34 15.65 -9.62
C GLY A 26 2.14 14.44 -8.70
N TRP A 27 1.06 13.69 -8.88
CA TRP A 27 0.78 12.49 -8.08
C TRP A 27 1.66 11.31 -8.50
N PRO A 28 2.06 10.44 -7.55
CA PRO A 28 2.84 9.24 -7.87
C PRO A 28 2.02 8.24 -8.70
N VAL A 29 2.70 7.30 -9.38
CA VAL A 29 2.01 6.12 -9.94
C VAL A 29 1.39 5.33 -8.79
N GLY A 30 0.28 4.65 -9.08
CA GLY A 30 -0.48 3.93 -8.06
C GLY A 30 -1.25 4.83 -7.10
N PHE A 31 -1.16 6.17 -7.23
CA PHE A 31 -2.01 7.08 -6.45
C PHE A 31 -3.48 6.74 -6.74
N PRO A 32 -4.26 6.39 -5.71
CA PRO A 32 -5.64 5.97 -5.90
C PRO A 32 -6.46 7.19 -6.31
N VAL A 33 -6.67 7.39 -7.61
CA VAL A 33 -7.56 8.44 -8.10
C VAL A 33 -8.98 7.94 -8.00
N PRO A 34 -9.80 8.48 -7.07
CA PRO A 34 -11.19 8.07 -6.97
C PRO A 34 -11.92 8.62 -8.19
N THR A 35 -12.49 7.72 -8.98
CA THR A 35 -13.39 8.03 -10.09
C THR A 35 -14.73 7.36 -9.84
N ASN A 36 -15.69 7.57 -10.73
CA ASN A 36 -17.02 6.99 -10.64
C ASN A 36 -17.34 6.27 -11.95
N ASP A 37 -17.70 4.99 -11.88
CA ASP A 37 -18.25 4.25 -13.02
C ASP A 37 -19.77 4.01 -12.79
N GLY A 38 -20.43 3.22 -13.66
CA GLY A 38 -21.87 2.94 -13.53
C GLY A 38 -22.32 2.28 -12.21
N SER A 39 -21.39 1.78 -11.39
CA SER A 39 -21.61 1.15 -10.08
C SER A 39 -21.14 2.00 -8.90
N GLY A 40 -20.77 3.28 -9.10
CA GLY A 40 -20.39 4.21 -8.04
C GLY A 40 -18.89 4.48 -7.94
N LEU A 41 -18.45 4.97 -6.79
CA LEU A 41 -17.06 5.34 -6.53
C LEU A 41 -16.12 4.11 -6.66
N CYS A 42 -15.02 4.29 -7.36
CA CYS A 42 -14.04 3.25 -7.66
C CYS A 42 -12.66 3.86 -7.96
N GLN A 43 -11.63 3.04 -8.15
CA GLN A 43 -10.28 3.48 -8.51
C GLN A 43 -9.73 2.72 -9.73
N CYS A 44 -8.90 3.39 -10.52
CA CYS A 44 -8.14 2.79 -11.62
C CYS A 44 -6.66 2.78 -11.22
N PRO A 45 -6.12 1.64 -10.74
CA PRO A 45 -4.69 1.53 -10.51
C PRO A 45 -3.96 1.50 -11.86
N CYS A 46 -2.72 1.98 -11.93
CA CYS A 46 -1.86 1.81 -13.11
C CYS A 46 -0.92 0.62 -12.86
N SER A 47 -0.72 -0.27 -13.84
CA SER A 47 0.26 -1.37 -13.73
C SER A 47 1.45 -1.00 -14.59
N CYS A 48 2.66 -1.10 -14.03
CA CYS A 48 3.82 -0.44 -14.62
C CYS A 48 5.14 -1.16 -14.34
N LEU A 49 6.09 -0.90 -15.24
CA LEU A 49 7.51 -1.20 -15.06
C LEU A 49 8.22 0.02 -14.46
N ALA A 50 9.18 -0.20 -13.58
CA ALA A 50 10.03 0.88 -13.08
C ALA A 50 10.84 1.53 -14.22
N PHE A 51 11.13 2.83 -14.08
CA PHE A 51 12.06 3.54 -14.97
C PHE A 51 13.40 2.81 -15.06
N GLY A 52 14.00 2.84 -16.25
CA GLY A 52 15.21 2.09 -16.57
C GLY A 52 14.96 0.63 -16.92
N THR A 53 13.74 0.09 -16.78
CA THR A 53 13.44 -1.28 -17.22
C THR A 53 13.64 -1.38 -18.72
N LEU A 54 14.51 -2.30 -19.15
CA LEU A 54 14.83 -2.49 -20.55
C LEU A 54 13.72 -3.24 -21.27
N VAL A 55 13.24 -2.71 -22.40
CA VAL A 55 12.26 -3.37 -23.27
C VAL A 55 12.82 -3.42 -24.69
N GLN A 56 12.64 -4.57 -25.35
CA GLN A 56 13.20 -4.81 -26.68
C GLN A 56 12.48 -3.99 -27.76
N GLU A 57 13.22 -3.14 -28.44
CA GLU A 57 12.78 -2.31 -29.56
C GLU A 57 12.58 -3.16 -30.82
N GLY A 58 11.75 -2.70 -31.76
CA GLY A 58 11.48 -3.40 -33.03
C GLY A 58 12.71 -3.78 -33.86
N GLY A 59 13.82 -3.05 -33.70
CA GLY A 59 15.12 -3.36 -34.31
C GLY A 59 15.94 -4.44 -33.59
N GLY A 60 15.45 -4.95 -32.45
CA GLY A 60 16.08 -5.99 -31.63
C GLY A 60 16.98 -5.48 -30.50
N SER A 61 17.33 -4.19 -30.48
CA SER A 61 18.02 -3.52 -29.36
C SER A 61 17.11 -3.37 -28.14
N PHE A 62 17.68 -2.94 -27.01
CA PHE A 62 16.91 -2.63 -25.80
C PHE A 62 17.07 -1.16 -25.45
N LYS A 63 15.97 -0.52 -25.05
CA LYS A 63 15.96 0.80 -24.42
C LYS A 63 15.06 0.82 -23.19
N ALA A 64 15.21 1.85 -22.37
CA ALA A 64 14.42 2.01 -21.16
C ALA A 64 12.94 2.29 -21.48
N ILE A 65 12.03 1.68 -20.73
CA ILE A 65 10.58 1.73 -20.96
C ILE A 65 10.02 3.16 -21.06
N GLU A 66 10.51 4.09 -20.24
CA GLU A 66 10.06 5.48 -20.19
C GLU A 66 10.43 6.30 -21.42
N THR A 67 11.25 5.75 -22.31
CA THR A 67 11.71 6.40 -23.55
C THR A 67 10.94 5.96 -24.79
N TYR A 68 9.91 5.12 -24.62
CA TYR A 68 8.99 4.78 -25.70
C TYR A 68 7.94 5.87 -25.88
N GLU A 69 7.73 6.30 -27.11
CA GLU A 69 6.66 7.22 -27.49
C GLU A 69 5.61 6.51 -28.35
N VAL A 70 4.40 7.08 -28.41
CA VAL A 70 3.37 6.57 -29.33
C VAL A 70 3.88 6.69 -30.77
N GLY A 71 3.90 5.58 -31.49
CA GLY A 71 4.43 5.49 -32.84
C GLY A 71 5.78 4.80 -32.95
N ASP A 72 6.51 4.63 -31.84
CA ASP A 72 7.74 3.83 -31.79
C ASP A 72 7.48 2.36 -32.14
N GLU A 73 8.56 1.63 -32.44
CA GLU A 73 8.52 0.19 -32.67
C GLU A 73 9.04 -0.60 -31.47
N VAL A 74 8.30 -1.64 -31.07
CA VAL A 74 8.62 -2.55 -29.96
C VAL A 74 8.45 -3.99 -30.42
N MET A 75 9.28 -4.91 -29.92
CA MET A 75 9.06 -6.34 -30.16
C MET A 75 7.90 -6.83 -29.30
N ALA A 76 6.85 -7.32 -29.94
CA ALA A 76 5.74 -7.96 -29.26
C ALA A 76 5.37 -9.30 -29.92
N ALA A 77 4.86 -10.22 -29.11
CA ALA A 77 4.42 -11.54 -29.51
C ALA A 77 3.08 -11.88 -28.86
N GLY A 78 2.50 -13.03 -29.23
CA GLY A 78 1.52 -13.73 -28.40
C GLY A 78 2.16 -14.90 -27.67
N LYS A 79 1.32 -15.80 -27.14
CA LYS A 79 1.75 -17.03 -26.45
C LYS A 79 2.60 -17.95 -27.32
N SER A 80 2.58 -17.80 -28.65
CA SER A 80 3.47 -18.51 -29.57
C SER A 80 4.94 -18.12 -29.44
N LEU A 81 5.20 -16.91 -28.91
CA LEU A 81 6.52 -16.26 -28.83
C LEU A 81 7.12 -15.91 -30.20
N ASP A 82 6.28 -15.79 -31.24
CA ASP A 82 6.67 -15.28 -32.56
C ASP A 82 6.79 -13.74 -32.52
N PHE A 83 7.90 -13.27 -31.94
CA PHE A 83 8.18 -11.85 -31.75
C PHE A 83 8.32 -11.10 -33.09
N LYS A 84 7.53 -10.04 -33.24
CA LYS A 84 7.54 -9.14 -34.40
C LYS A 84 7.64 -7.69 -33.97
N SER A 85 8.21 -6.85 -34.83
CA SER A 85 8.14 -5.40 -34.64
C SER A 85 6.68 -4.94 -34.75
N GLN A 86 6.21 -4.28 -33.70
CA GLN A 86 4.86 -3.74 -33.56
C GLN A 86 4.92 -2.27 -33.17
N ARG A 87 3.91 -1.50 -33.54
CA ARG A 87 3.82 -0.08 -33.17
C ARG A 87 3.34 0.05 -31.72
N VAL A 88 3.97 0.93 -30.96
CA VAL A 88 3.47 1.40 -29.67
C VAL A 88 2.25 2.29 -29.92
N VAL A 89 1.10 1.87 -29.41
CA VAL A 89 -0.17 2.61 -29.55
C VAL A 89 -0.55 3.38 -28.29
N PHE A 90 0.12 3.10 -27.17
CA PHE A 90 -0.05 3.80 -25.91
C PHE A 90 1.26 3.82 -25.14
N SER A 91 1.58 4.94 -24.51
CA SER A 91 2.76 5.12 -23.68
C SER A 91 2.48 6.22 -22.65
N ALA A 92 2.50 5.86 -21.37
CA ALA A 92 2.28 6.79 -20.27
C ALA A 92 2.93 6.26 -18.97
N GLY A 93 3.11 7.16 -18.01
CA GLY A 93 3.80 6.87 -16.76
C GLY A 93 3.90 8.09 -15.84
N SER A 94 4.45 7.90 -14.64
CA SER A 94 4.78 9.00 -13.74
C SER A 94 6.01 9.76 -14.19
N THR A 95 6.29 10.86 -13.49
CA THR A 95 7.61 11.49 -13.53
C THR A 95 8.64 10.62 -12.81
N GLY A 96 9.93 10.83 -13.10
CA GLY A 96 11.02 10.13 -12.42
C GLY A 96 11.17 10.43 -10.91
N ALA A 97 10.37 11.36 -10.36
CA ALA A 97 10.35 11.74 -8.95
C ALA A 97 9.05 11.26 -8.29
N SER A 98 8.92 9.94 -8.12
CA SER A 98 7.74 9.29 -7.54
C SER A 98 8.15 8.27 -6.49
N ARG A 99 7.23 7.93 -5.58
CA ARG A 99 7.35 6.82 -4.62
C ARG A 99 6.22 5.83 -4.87
N GLU A 100 6.55 4.72 -5.52
CA GLU A 100 5.63 3.59 -5.63
C GLU A 100 5.68 2.77 -4.35
N LYS A 101 4.52 2.50 -3.77
CA LYS A 101 4.41 1.69 -2.55
C LYS A 101 4.09 0.26 -2.92
N ASN A 102 4.60 -0.69 -2.15
CA ASN A 102 4.39 -2.12 -2.38
C ASN A 102 4.84 -2.57 -3.79
N ALA A 103 5.87 -1.92 -4.34
CA ALA A 103 6.55 -2.37 -5.53
C ALA A 103 7.16 -3.75 -5.29
N VAL A 104 7.18 -4.58 -6.35
CA VAL A 104 7.72 -5.93 -6.32
C VAL A 104 9.02 -5.98 -7.11
N VAL A 105 10.07 -6.45 -6.46
CA VAL A 105 11.36 -6.78 -7.09
C VAL A 105 11.41 -8.28 -7.32
N VAL A 106 11.58 -8.69 -8.57
CA VAL A 106 11.77 -10.09 -8.95
C VAL A 106 13.22 -10.27 -9.38
N VAL A 107 13.95 -11.12 -8.67
CA VAL A 107 15.35 -11.46 -8.94
C VAL A 107 15.38 -12.78 -9.70
N TYR A 108 16.05 -12.83 -10.84
CA TYR A 108 16.14 -14.01 -11.70
C TYR A 108 17.39 -13.92 -12.57
N GLY A 109 17.93 -15.08 -12.98
CA GLY A 109 19.23 -15.09 -13.68
C GLY A 109 20.25 -14.22 -12.93
N ASP A 110 20.92 -13.32 -13.63
CA ASP A 110 21.88 -12.37 -13.02
C ASP A 110 21.40 -10.91 -13.12
N THR A 111 20.07 -10.72 -13.03
CA THR A 111 19.39 -9.42 -13.07
C THR A 111 18.18 -9.39 -12.13
N ALA A 112 17.47 -8.26 -12.12
CA ALA A 112 16.21 -8.10 -11.42
C ALA A 112 15.33 -7.08 -12.17
N ILE A 113 14.02 -7.22 -12.01
CA ILE A 113 13.04 -6.28 -12.54
C ILE A 113 12.18 -5.74 -11.39
N VAL A 114 11.85 -4.45 -11.44
CA VAL A 114 10.98 -3.80 -10.45
C VAL A 114 9.68 -3.41 -11.13
N THR A 115 8.56 -3.81 -10.53
CA THR A 115 7.21 -3.68 -11.12
C THR A 115 6.19 -3.32 -10.05
N THR A 116 5.02 -2.83 -10.46
CA THR A 116 3.85 -2.80 -9.57
C THR A 116 3.40 -4.23 -9.28
N GLY A 117 2.70 -4.45 -8.16
CA GLY A 117 2.33 -5.79 -7.73
C GLY A 117 1.45 -6.57 -8.72
N ASP A 118 0.68 -5.90 -9.55
CA ASP A 118 -0.21 -6.54 -10.52
C ASP A 118 0.35 -6.62 -11.95
N HIS A 119 1.62 -6.28 -12.15
CA HIS A 119 2.29 -6.54 -13.42
C HIS A 119 2.26 -8.04 -13.74
N LEU A 120 1.98 -8.39 -14.99
CA LEU A 120 1.72 -9.77 -15.39
C LEU A 120 2.92 -10.35 -16.12
N PHE A 121 3.46 -11.44 -15.58
CA PHE A 121 4.51 -12.23 -16.22
C PHE A 121 3.95 -13.48 -16.88
N LEU A 122 4.59 -13.91 -17.97
CA LEU A 122 4.29 -15.19 -18.60
C LEU A 122 5.07 -16.31 -17.90
N MET A 123 4.35 -17.35 -17.48
CA MET A 123 4.88 -18.45 -16.69
C MET A 123 5.31 -19.64 -17.55
N HIS A 124 6.40 -20.30 -17.16
CA HIS A 124 6.89 -21.52 -17.78
C HIS A 124 6.42 -22.74 -16.97
N PRO A 125 6.04 -23.87 -17.61
CA PRO A 125 6.00 -24.12 -19.07
C PRO A 125 4.64 -23.82 -19.71
N ASP A 126 3.61 -23.53 -18.92
CA ASP A 126 2.21 -23.51 -19.31
C ASP A 126 1.79 -22.25 -20.08
N ARG A 127 2.63 -21.21 -20.09
CA ARG A 127 2.39 -19.92 -20.75
C ARG A 127 1.10 -19.25 -20.26
N THR A 128 0.83 -19.40 -18.97
CA THR A 128 -0.22 -18.66 -18.27
C THR A 128 0.33 -17.33 -17.75
N LEU A 129 -0.56 -16.38 -17.47
CA LEU A 129 -0.18 -15.09 -16.87
C LEU A 129 -0.31 -15.16 -15.34
N LYS A 130 0.69 -14.63 -14.64
CA LYS A 130 0.71 -14.53 -13.18
C LYS A 130 1.15 -13.14 -12.73
N ARG A 131 0.50 -12.62 -11.69
CA ARG A 131 0.83 -11.32 -11.10
C ARG A 131 2.16 -11.34 -10.36
N ALA A 132 2.91 -10.26 -10.44
CA ALA A 132 4.19 -10.07 -9.75
C ALA A 132 4.08 -10.31 -8.24
N ASP A 133 3.03 -9.79 -7.61
CA ASP A 133 2.73 -9.92 -6.19
C ASP A 133 2.16 -11.28 -5.77
N ARG A 134 2.19 -12.27 -6.67
CA ARG A 134 1.85 -13.68 -6.41
C ARG A 134 2.99 -14.62 -6.73
N LEU A 135 4.11 -14.12 -7.24
CA LEU A 135 5.27 -14.92 -7.60
C LEU A 135 5.95 -15.50 -6.36
N THR A 136 6.53 -16.68 -6.50
CA THR A 136 7.38 -17.35 -5.50
C THR A 136 8.68 -17.82 -6.15
N THR A 137 9.65 -18.25 -5.35
CA THR A 137 10.91 -18.82 -5.86
C THR A 137 10.76 -20.22 -6.46
N SER A 138 9.59 -20.86 -6.33
CA SER A 138 9.29 -22.12 -7.04
C SER A 138 8.81 -21.90 -8.47
N ASP A 139 8.48 -20.65 -8.82
CA ASP A 139 8.02 -20.30 -10.16
C ASP A 139 9.19 -20.15 -11.16
N SER A 140 8.85 -20.22 -12.44
CA SER A 140 9.77 -19.98 -13.55
C SER A 140 9.12 -19.06 -14.59
N LEU A 141 9.83 -18.01 -14.96
CA LEU A 141 9.40 -17.06 -16.00
C LEU A 141 9.75 -17.61 -17.39
N VAL A 142 9.15 -17.05 -18.43
CA VAL A 142 9.49 -17.39 -19.82
C VAL A 142 10.50 -16.37 -20.37
N ALA A 143 11.63 -16.83 -20.91
CA ALA A 143 12.51 -16.01 -21.74
C ALA A 143 11.91 -15.78 -23.13
N ALA A 144 12.36 -14.76 -23.88
CA ALA A 144 11.91 -14.55 -25.26
C ALA A 144 12.22 -15.74 -26.19
N THR A 145 13.19 -16.58 -25.84
CA THR A 145 13.52 -17.85 -26.53
C THR A 145 12.53 -18.98 -26.24
N GLY A 146 11.64 -18.80 -25.25
CA GLY A 146 10.71 -19.81 -24.75
C GLY A 146 11.26 -20.70 -23.64
N GLU A 147 12.53 -20.52 -23.26
CA GLU A 147 13.16 -21.23 -22.16
C GLU A 147 12.65 -20.74 -20.79
N GLY A 148 12.67 -21.63 -19.80
CA GLY A 148 12.32 -21.28 -18.43
C GLY A 148 13.46 -20.55 -17.71
N VAL A 149 13.12 -19.46 -17.00
CA VAL A 149 14.04 -18.65 -16.20
C VAL A 149 13.60 -18.72 -14.74
N ALA A 150 14.36 -19.44 -13.93
CA ALA A 150 14.04 -19.63 -12.52
C ALA A 150 14.12 -18.31 -11.74
N ILE A 151 13.13 -18.09 -10.86
CA ILE A 151 13.12 -16.97 -9.92
C ILE A 151 14.03 -17.28 -8.74
N LYS A 152 15.02 -16.42 -8.50
CA LYS A 152 15.95 -16.50 -7.36
C LYS A 152 15.40 -15.79 -6.12
N GLY A 153 14.54 -14.77 -6.28
CA GLY A 153 13.95 -14.02 -5.17
C GLY A 153 12.76 -13.16 -5.58
N VAL A 154 11.85 -12.91 -4.64
CA VAL A 154 10.70 -12.01 -4.81
C VAL A 154 10.57 -11.17 -3.55
N HIS A 155 10.62 -9.85 -3.70
CA HIS A 155 10.69 -8.91 -2.58
C HIS A 155 9.65 -7.80 -2.73
N VAL A 156 9.12 -7.31 -1.62
CA VAL A 156 8.16 -6.19 -1.59
C VAL A 156 8.71 -5.02 -0.79
N GLY A 157 8.41 -3.81 -1.24
CA GLY A 157 8.88 -2.59 -0.60
C GLY A 157 8.41 -1.35 -1.34
N ASP A 158 9.03 -0.21 -1.05
CA ASP A 158 8.79 1.02 -1.79
C ASP A 158 9.89 1.24 -2.82
N TYR A 159 9.53 1.85 -3.95
CA TYR A 159 10.47 2.20 -5.00
C TYR A 159 10.41 3.69 -5.31
N LEU A 160 11.56 4.36 -5.22
CA LEU A 160 11.71 5.79 -5.39
C LEU A 160 12.19 6.10 -6.80
N SER A 161 11.28 6.01 -7.77
CA SER A 161 11.50 6.41 -9.16
C SER A 161 10.16 6.52 -9.88
N GLY A 162 10.22 6.88 -11.17
CA GLY A 162 9.09 6.79 -12.07
C GLY A 162 8.73 5.34 -12.41
N PHE A 163 7.50 5.17 -12.87
CA PHE A 163 6.94 3.93 -13.40
C PHE A 163 6.26 4.25 -14.73
N HIS A 164 6.42 3.36 -15.71
CA HIS A 164 5.97 3.58 -17.07
C HIS A 164 5.37 2.29 -17.65
N HIS A 165 4.48 2.45 -18.62
CA HIS A 165 3.86 1.34 -19.31
C HIS A 165 3.62 1.69 -20.78
N VAL A 166 3.56 0.66 -21.61
CA VAL A 166 3.26 0.77 -23.03
C VAL A 166 2.25 -0.29 -23.43
N ALA A 167 1.44 -0.01 -24.46
CA ALA A 167 0.67 -1.02 -25.18
C ALA A 167 1.17 -1.11 -26.62
N ALA A 168 1.38 -2.33 -27.09
CA ALA A 168 1.78 -2.61 -28.46
C ALA A 168 0.56 -3.00 -29.29
N THR A 169 0.65 -2.80 -30.61
CA THR A 169 -0.27 -3.30 -31.63
C THR A 169 -1.67 -2.65 -31.62
N SER A 170 -2.41 -2.75 -30.52
CA SER A 170 -3.81 -2.36 -30.42
C SER A 170 -4.17 -1.90 -29.01
N ARG A 171 -5.22 -1.08 -28.91
CA ARG A 171 -5.89 -0.76 -27.64
C ARG A 171 -7.18 -1.58 -27.46
N GLU A 172 -7.56 -2.35 -28.47
CA GLU A 172 -8.73 -3.23 -28.44
C GLU A 172 -8.49 -4.43 -27.53
N GLU A 173 -9.56 -5.13 -27.14
CA GLU A 173 -9.46 -6.31 -26.29
C GLU A 173 -8.51 -7.38 -26.85
N PRO A 174 -7.50 -7.82 -26.08
CA PRO A 174 -6.60 -8.89 -26.50
C PRO A 174 -7.35 -10.21 -26.69
N ASP A 175 -6.97 -10.98 -27.70
CA ASP A 175 -7.47 -12.34 -27.86
C ASP A 175 -6.86 -13.32 -26.83
N GLU A 176 -7.34 -14.58 -26.84
CA GLU A 176 -6.87 -15.63 -25.93
C GLU A 176 -5.38 -16.01 -26.10
N ASN A 177 -4.81 -15.71 -27.28
CA ASN A 177 -3.41 -15.95 -27.62
C ASN A 177 -2.52 -14.76 -27.27
N LEU A 178 -3.10 -13.62 -26.93
CA LEU A 178 -2.39 -12.38 -26.60
C LEU A 178 -1.52 -11.86 -27.75
N ASP A 179 -1.91 -12.15 -28.99
CA ASP A 179 -1.08 -11.84 -30.16
C ASP A 179 -0.78 -10.33 -30.25
N GLY A 180 0.51 -10.00 -30.16
CA GLY A 180 0.99 -8.62 -30.21
C GLY A 180 0.95 -7.87 -28.87
N HIS A 181 0.71 -8.56 -27.76
CA HIS A 181 0.58 -7.98 -26.42
C HIS A 181 1.56 -8.53 -25.36
N LEU A 182 2.46 -9.43 -25.73
CA LEU A 182 3.55 -9.90 -24.85
C LEU A 182 4.87 -9.26 -25.26
N LEU A 183 5.54 -8.59 -24.33
CA LEU A 183 6.76 -7.84 -24.54
C LEU A 183 7.97 -8.61 -23.98
N ASN A 184 9.13 -8.43 -24.60
CA ASN A 184 10.40 -8.85 -24.01
C ASN A 184 10.93 -7.75 -23.08
N THR A 185 10.73 -7.95 -21.79
CA THR A 185 11.04 -7.00 -20.72
C THR A 185 12.17 -7.54 -19.86
N ASN A 186 13.35 -6.93 -20.01
CA ASN A 186 14.57 -7.32 -19.30
C ASN A 186 14.90 -8.82 -19.42
N GLY A 187 14.73 -9.37 -20.62
CA GLY A 187 15.03 -10.76 -20.96
C GLY A 187 13.93 -11.78 -20.64
N VAL A 188 12.85 -11.37 -19.97
CA VAL A 188 11.68 -12.21 -19.69
C VAL A 188 10.41 -11.66 -20.35
N VAL A 189 9.44 -12.53 -20.57
CA VAL A 189 8.18 -12.18 -21.24
C VAL A 189 7.16 -11.68 -20.22
N SER A 190 6.65 -10.47 -20.42
CA SER A 190 5.56 -9.92 -19.62
C SER A 190 4.50 -9.26 -20.49
N ALA A 191 3.29 -9.13 -19.96
CA ALA A 191 2.17 -8.57 -20.71
C ALA A 191 2.28 -7.04 -20.79
N ASP A 192 1.79 -6.47 -21.89
CA ASP A 192 1.69 -5.03 -22.06
C ASP A 192 0.53 -4.42 -21.23
N TYR A 193 0.41 -3.10 -21.30
CA TYR A 193 -0.58 -2.36 -20.52
C TYR A 193 -2.03 -2.78 -20.80
N ASN A 194 -2.34 -3.12 -22.05
CA ASN A 194 -3.71 -3.40 -22.46
C ASN A 194 -4.23 -4.71 -21.84
N VAL A 195 -3.38 -5.74 -21.81
CA VAL A 195 -3.69 -6.99 -21.11
C VAL A 195 -3.84 -6.76 -19.60
N GLN A 196 -3.01 -5.90 -19.01
CA GLN A 196 -3.02 -5.65 -17.57
C GLN A 196 -4.33 -5.00 -17.09
N ILE A 197 -4.85 -3.98 -17.77
CA ILE A 197 -6.14 -3.37 -17.39
C ILE A 197 -7.28 -4.40 -17.43
N ARG A 198 -7.30 -5.22 -18.49
CA ARG A 198 -8.36 -6.22 -18.72
C ARG A 198 -8.27 -7.38 -17.72
N ALA A 199 -7.07 -7.77 -17.31
CA ALA A 199 -6.88 -8.86 -16.36
C ALA A 199 -7.45 -8.50 -14.97
N ARG A 200 -7.39 -7.22 -14.60
CA ARG A 200 -7.89 -6.71 -13.32
C ARG A 200 -9.41 -6.71 -13.20
N SER A 201 -10.14 -6.52 -14.30
CA SER A 201 -11.61 -6.59 -14.29
C SER A 201 -12.15 -8.01 -14.35
N GLY A 202 -11.29 -9.01 -14.56
CA GLY A 202 -11.69 -10.40 -14.79
C GLY A 202 -12.16 -10.68 -16.22
N ASP A 203 -11.95 -9.74 -17.16
CA ASP A 203 -12.44 -9.83 -18.53
C ASP A 203 -11.43 -10.49 -19.50
N THR A 204 -10.28 -10.96 -19.03
CA THR A 204 -9.26 -11.54 -19.93
C THR A 204 -9.35 -13.05 -19.97
N VAL A 205 -9.71 -13.60 -21.14
CA VAL A 205 -9.82 -15.06 -21.36
C VAL A 205 -8.49 -15.79 -21.10
N ALA A 206 -7.36 -15.10 -21.31
CA ALA A 206 -6.01 -15.64 -21.13
C ALA A 206 -5.45 -15.55 -19.69
N PHE A 207 -6.21 -15.01 -18.73
CA PHE A 207 -5.81 -14.84 -17.34
C PHE A 207 -6.88 -15.40 -16.39
N ASP A 208 -6.50 -16.40 -15.59
CA ASP A 208 -7.36 -16.88 -14.51
C ASP A 208 -7.19 -15.96 -13.29
N ALA A 209 -8.07 -14.95 -13.22
CA ALA A 209 -8.13 -14.01 -12.11
C ALA A 209 -8.46 -14.69 -10.78
N ALA A 210 -9.28 -15.75 -10.79
CA ALA A 210 -9.68 -16.46 -9.58
C ALA A 210 -8.50 -17.25 -9.01
N ALA A 211 -7.76 -17.98 -9.85
CA ALA A 211 -6.57 -18.71 -9.45
C ALA A 211 -5.48 -17.76 -8.91
N ASN A 212 -5.25 -16.62 -9.55
CA ASN A 212 -4.29 -15.63 -9.08
C ASN A 212 -4.71 -14.96 -7.76
N THR A 213 -6.00 -14.68 -7.58
CA THR A 213 -6.52 -14.03 -6.36
C THR A 213 -6.45 -14.96 -5.15
N ALA A 214 -6.52 -16.28 -5.36
CA ALA A 214 -6.40 -17.28 -4.29
C ALA A 214 -4.97 -17.43 -3.73
N LEU A 215 -3.95 -16.95 -4.45
CA LEU A 215 -2.56 -17.03 -4.03
C LEU A 215 -2.23 -15.93 -2.99
N PRO A 216 -1.37 -16.22 -1.99
CA PRO A 216 -0.90 -15.22 -1.04
C PRO A 216 -0.18 -14.04 -1.71
N ILE A 217 -0.35 -12.85 -1.13
CA ILE A 217 0.30 -11.63 -1.62
C ILE A 217 1.73 -11.58 -1.10
N VAL A 218 2.72 -11.29 -1.95
CA VAL A 218 4.12 -11.11 -1.51
C VAL A 218 4.17 -10.13 -0.33
N GLY A 219 4.74 -10.60 0.78
CA GLY A 219 4.87 -9.86 2.05
C GLY A 219 3.68 -9.97 3.01
N SER A 220 2.55 -10.55 2.60
CA SER A 220 1.46 -10.83 3.53
C SER A 220 1.87 -11.90 4.57
N PRO A 221 1.19 -11.97 5.73
CA PRO A 221 1.44 -13.00 6.72
C PRO A 221 1.35 -14.42 6.14
N GLU A 222 0.38 -14.68 5.27
CA GLU A 222 0.20 -15.98 4.61
C GLU A 222 1.36 -16.30 3.67
N TYR A 223 1.86 -15.31 2.92
CA TYR A 223 3.00 -15.49 2.04
C TYR A 223 4.28 -15.75 2.84
N VAL A 224 4.51 -14.99 3.92
CA VAL A 224 5.67 -15.15 4.79
C VAL A 224 5.64 -16.52 5.49
N ALA A 225 4.47 -16.99 5.91
CA ALA A 225 4.31 -18.33 6.47
C ALA A 225 4.66 -19.44 5.45
N ALA A 226 4.34 -19.24 4.17
CA ALA A 226 4.58 -20.22 3.12
C ALA A 226 5.99 -20.16 2.50
N ASN A 227 6.58 -18.96 2.36
CA ASN A 227 7.79 -18.71 1.58
C ASN A 227 8.95 -18.08 2.40
N GLY A 228 8.71 -17.75 3.67
CA GLY A 228 9.67 -17.15 4.58
C GLY A 228 9.75 -15.62 4.52
N GLU A 229 10.48 -15.03 5.48
CA GLU A 229 10.58 -13.58 5.65
C GLU A 229 11.46 -12.87 4.59
N ALA A 230 12.20 -13.62 3.76
CA ALA A 230 13.14 -13.05 2.79
C ALA A 230 12.46 -12.04 1.84
N ALA A 231 11.15 -12.22 1.57
CA ALA A 231 10.38 -11.31 0.74
C ALA A 231 10.16 -9.90 1.35
N LEU A 232 10.32 -9.76 2.67
CA LEU A 232 10.27 -8.44 3.32
C LEU A 232 11.62 -7.74 3.32
N ARG A 233 12.70 -8.47 2.99
CA ARG A 233 14.08 -8.00 3.10
C ARG A 233 14.63 -7.50 1.78
N ALA A 234 15.72 -6.75 1.88
CA ALA A 234 16.55 -6.42 0.73
C ALA A 234 16.96 -7.69 -0.06
N PRO A 235 16.84 -7.72 -1.41
CA PRO A 235 17.45 -8.78 -2.21
C PRO A 235 18.95 -8.88 -1.97
N ALA A 236 19.45 -10.10 -1.83
CA ALA A 236 20.89 -10.38 -1.87
C ALA A 236 21.34 -10.37 -3.33
N LEU A 237 21.83 -9.22 -3.80
CA LEU A 237 22.41 -9.09 -5.13
C LEU A 237 23.89 -9.49 -5.05
N GLU A 238 24.29 -10.56 -5.75
CA GLU A 238 25.70 -10.97 -5.80
C GLU A 238 26.53 -9.89 -6.51
N ALA A 239 27.84 -9.82 -6.22
CA ALA A 239 28.70 -8.75 -6.75
C ALA A 239 28.71 -8.67 -8.30
N GLU A 240 28.40 -9.79 -8.98
CA GLU A 240 28.29 -9.90 -10.43
C GLU A 240 27.01 -9.21 -11.00
N PHE A 241 26.03 -8.89 -10.15
CA PHE A 241 24.78 -8.20 -10.53
C PHE A 241 24.96 -6.69 -10.75
N ALA A 242 26.04 -6.08 -10.25
CA ALA A 242 26.18 -4.63 -10.13
C ALA A 242 26.14 -3.84 -11.46
N GLY A 243 26.27 -4.51 -12.62
CA GLY A 243 26.11 -3.92 -13.96
C GLY A 243 24.78 -4.23 -14.66
N ASN A 244 23.94 -5.11 -14.07
CA ASN A 244 22.75 -5.69 -14.72
C ASN A 244 21.44 -5.30 -14.03
N VAL A 245 21.49 -4.49 -12.97
CA VAL A 245 20.31 -3.96 -12.26
C VAL A 245 20.32 -2.44 -12.32
N ASN A 246 19.16 -1.84 -12.58
CA ASN A 246 19.00 -0.38 -12.73
C ASN A 246 18.45 0.29 -11.46
N PHE A 247 18.73 -0.28 -10.29
CA PHE A 247 18.33 0.30 -9.01
C PHE A 247 19.38 0.09 -7.91
N THR A 248 19.28 0.92 -6.88
CA THR A 248 20.09 0.86 -5.67
C THR A 248 19.24 0.47 -4.47
N MET A 249 19.89 -0.05 -3.44
CA MET A 249 19.26 -0.50 -2.20
C MET A 249 19.56 0.49 -1.09
N GLN A 250 18.56 0.85 -0.29
CA GLN A 250 18.77 1.62 0.93
C GLN A 250 18.05 1.01 2.14
N PRO A 251 18.73 0.93 3.31
CA PRO A 251 18.01 0.79 4.57
C PRO A 251 17.21 2.06 4.82
N PHE A 252 16.01 1.91 5.39
CA PHE A 252 15.16 3.04 5.75
C PHE A 252 15.27 3.28 7.26
N ASP A 253 16.03 4.30 7.64
CA ASP A 253 16.14 4.77 9.03
C ASP A 253 15.36 6.10 9.25
N ALA A 254 14.55 6.52 8.28
CA ALA A 254 13.96 7.86 8.30
C ALA A 254 12.55 7.87 8.93
N PRO A 255 12.24 8.85 9.81
CA PRO A 255 10.85 9.12 10.18
C PRO A 255 10.03 9.48 8.93
N PHE A 256 8.71 9.27 8.98
CA PHE A 256 7.83 9.72 7.90
C PHE A 256 7.91 11.25 7.81
N ASP A 257 8.68 11.72 6.82
CA ASP A 257 8.72 13.11 6.44
C ASP A 257 8.42 13.19 4.94
N PRO A 258 7.20 13.62 4.55
CA PRO A 258 6.86 13.80 3.14
C PRO A 258 7.78 14.83 2.44
N ALA A 259 8.51 15.66 3.19
CA ALA A 259 9.50 16.59 2.66
C ALA A 259 10.91 15.98 2.50
N VAL A 260 11.18 14.80 3.08
CA VAL A 260 12.46 14.09 2.92
C VAL A 260 12.33 13.11 1.75
N VAL A 261 12.58 13.63 0.55
CA VAL A 261 13.00 12.80 -0.58
C VAL A 261 14.43 13.20 -0.94
N PRO A 262 15.44 12.45 -0.46
CA PRO A 262 16.70 12.44 -1.20
C PRO A 262 17.28 11.03 -1.26
N ALA A 263 16.45 9.98 -1.36
CA ALA A 263 16.99 8.78 -1.98
C ALA A 263 17.19 9.11 -3.46
N ALA A 264 18.32 8.69 -4.02
CA ALA A 264 18.55 8.85 -5.46
C ALA A 264 17.42 8.14 -6.23
N PRO A 265 16.95 8.70 -7.35
CA PRO A 265 16.03 8.00 -8.24
C PRO A 265 16.52 6.57 -8.52
N GLY A 266 15.60 5.61 -8.51
CA GLY A 266 15.91 4.19 -8.59
C GLY A 266 16.34 3.58 -7.27
N THR A 267 15.84 4.05 -6.12
CA THR A 267 16.11 3.41 -4.82
C THR A 267 14.96 2.48 -4.42
N PHE A 268 15.26 1.24 -4.04
CA PHE A 268 14.32 0.33 -3.40
C PHE A 268 14.52 0.29 -1.88
N ILE A 269 13.42 0.45 -1.16
CA ILE A 269 13.32 0.38 0.30
C ILE A 269 12.52 -0.88 0.66
N PRO A 270 13.14 -1.92 1.23
CA PRO A 270 12.43 -3.16 1.55
C PRO A 270 11.38 -2.95 2.65
N ALA A 271 10.29 -3.73 2.62
CA ALA A 271 9.19 -3.59 3.58
C ALA A 271 9.64 -3.71 5.05
N GLU A 272 10.64 -4.54 5.35
CA GLU A 272 11.20 -4.68 6.70
C GLU A 272 11.78 -3.38 7.26
N ALA A 273 12.24 -2.47 6.38
CA ALA A 273 12.84 -1.22 6.80
C ALA A 273 11.81 -0.24 7.37
N THR A 274 10.51 -0.53 7.23
CA THR A 274 9.45 0.22 7.92
C THR A 274 9.20 -0.26 9.35
N ARG A 275 9.84 -1.36 9.79
CA ARG A 275 9.60 -1.93 11.11
C ARG A 275 10.17 -1.05 12.22
N VAL A 276 9.34 -0.77 13.22
CA VAL A 276 9.72 0.03 14.38
C VAL A 276 9.72 -0.82 15.64
N THR A 277 10.86 -0.85 16.33
CA THR A 277 10.97 -1.44 17.67
C THR A 277 10.27 -0.55 18.68
N VAL A 278 9.13 -1.02 19.19
CA VAL A 278 8.36 -0.32 20.22
C VAL A 278 8.93 -0.68 21.61
N PRO A 279 9.28 0.30 22.46
CA PRO A 279 9.81 -0.01 23.78
C PRO A 279 8.70 -0.51 24.72
N PRO A 280 9.02 -1.35 25.73
CA PRO A 280 8.02 -1.88 26.67
C PRO A 280 7.25 -0.83 27.49
N VAL A 281 7.75 0.41 27.54
CA VAL A 281 7.12 1.53 28.26
C VAL A 281 6.12 2.32 27.42
N ALA A 282 5.94 1.96 26.13
CA ALA A 282 4.99 2.63 25.26
C ALA A 282 3.55 2.40 25.74
N CYS A 283 2.74 3.44 25.62
CA CYS A 283 1.29 3.30 25.66
C CYS A 283 0.84 2.67 24.35
N SER A 284 -0.13 1.75 24.43
CA SER A 284 -0.66 1.04 23.26
C SER A 284 -2.14 1.36 23.13
N PHE A 285 -2.65 1.54 21.91
CA PHE A 285 -4.06 1.83 21.65
C PHE A 285 -4.99 0.73 22.19
N LEU A 286 -4.57 -0.53 22.09
CA LEU A 286 -5.31 -1.71 22.53
C LEU A 286 -4.54 -2.44 23.64
N PRO A 287 -5.26 -3.12 24.55
CA PRO A 287 -4.63 -4.06 25.45
C PRO A 287 -4.05 -5.24 24.64
N PRO A 288 -2.88 -5.81 25.03
CA PRO A 288 -2.19 -6.82 24.24
C PRO A 288 -3.04 -8.02 23.80
N ASP A 289 -3.85 -8.57 24.72
CA ASP A 289 -4.69 -9.74 24.43
C ASP A 289 -5.77 -9.43 23.36
N PHE A 290 -6.28 -8.20 23.34
CA PHE A 290 -7.26 -7.77 22.35
C PHE A 290 -6.60 -7.53 20.99
N ALA A 291 -5.41 -6.91 20.98
CA ALA A 291 -4.60 -6.74 19.77
C ALA A 291 -4.25 -8.09 19.12
N GLU A 292 -3.87 -9.09 19.94
CA GLU A 292 -3.58 -10.44 19.46
C GLU A 292 -4.84 -11.11 18.88
N ALA A 293 -5.97 -11.06 19.58
CA ALA A 293 -7.22 -11.61 19.09
C ALA A 293 -7.66 -10.95 17.75
N LYS A 294 -7.39 -9.65 17.58
CA LYS A 294 -7.73 -8.91 16.37
C LYS A 294 -6.88 -9.26 15.15
N LYS A 295 -5.74 -9.96 15.29
CA LYS A 295 -4.98 -10.46 14.12
C LYS A 295 -5.84 -11.35 13.21
N ALA A 296 -6.76 -12.12 13.79
CA ALA A 296 -7.69 -12.97 13.05
C ALA A 296 -8.87 -12.23 12.39
N SER A 297 -9.04 -10.92 12.64
CA SER A 297 -10.12 -10.15 12.02
C SER A 297 -9.86 -9.93 10.53
N PRO A 298 -10.89 -9.93 9.68
CA PRO A 298 -10.75 -9.68 8.24
C PRO A 298 -9.95 -8.40 7.97
N LYS A 299 -8.97 -8.49 7.07
CA LYS A 299 -8.11 -7.37 6.70
C LYS A 299 -8.21 -7.08 5.21
N ARG A 300 -8.00 -5.82 4.86
CA ARG A 300 -7.67 -5.39 3.50
C ARG A 300 -6.33 -6.00 3.10
N ALA A 301 -6.14 -6.11 1.79
CA ALA A 301 -4.98 -6.75 1.20
C ALA A 301 -3.67 -6.06 1.62
N PHE A 302 -2.59 -6.83 1.76
CA PHE A 302 -1.26 -6.29 2.12
C PHE A 302 -0.74 -5.25 1.12
N ASN A 303 -1.14 -5.37 -0.13
CA ASN A 303 -0.77 -4.45 -1.21
C ASN A 303 -1.80 -3.33 -1.42
N ASP A 304 -2.78 -3.12 -0.52
CA ASP A 304 -3.79 -2.07 -0.66
C ASP A 304 -3.15 -0.66 -0.58
N PRO A 305 -3.03 0.05 -1.72
CA PRO A 305 -2.36 1.35 -1.73
C PRO A 305 -3.21 2.43 -1.05
N PHE A 306 -4.54 2.29 -1.07
CA PHE A 306 -5.44 3.32 -0.57
C PHE A 306 -5.36 3.47 0.94
N SER A 307 -5.46 2.37 1.69
CA SER A 307 -5.37 2.43 3.15
C SER A 307 -4.04 3.01 3.63
N ARG A 308 -2.95 2.63 2.95
CA ARG A 308 -1.61 3.13 3.27
C ARG A 308 -1.48 4.61 2.94
N GLU A 309 -1.81 5.03 1.72
CA GLU A 309 -1.76 6.44 1.31
C GLU A 309 -2.65 7.32 2.18
N ALA A 310 -3.91 6.93 2.41
CA ALA A 310 -4.84 7.71 3.21
C ALA A 310 -4.33 7.88 4.66
N THR A 311 -3.72 6.84 5.23
CA THR A 311 -3.10 6.94 6.57
C THR A 311 -1.89 7.86 6.55
N GLU A 312 -1.00 7.74 5.57
CA GLU A 312 0.13 8.64 5.41
C GLU A 312 -0.32 10.10 5.30
N GLN A 313 -1.38 10.38 4.52
CA GLN A 313 -1.98 11.72 4.41
C GLN A 313 -2.59 12.20 5.73
N LEU A 314 -3.24 11.32 6.50
CA LEU A 314 -3.69 11.66 7.86
C LEU A 314 -2.52 12.08 8.74
N LEU A 315 -1.37 11.39 8.67
CA LEU A 315 -0.19 11.76 9.44
C LEU A 315 0.37 13.12 9.01
N VAL A 316 0.41 13.42 7.70
CA VAL A 316 0.77 14.76 7.21
C VAL A 316 -0.16 15.82 7.81
N PHE A 317 -1.46 15.56 7.78
CA PHE A 317 -2.45 16.50 8.27
C PHE A 317 -2.35 16.74 9.77
N HIS A 318 -2.18 15.68 10.58
CA HIS A 318 -1.99 15.81 12.02
C HIS A 318 -0.66 16.50 12.38
N LYS A 319 0.43 16.20 11.65
CA LYS A 319 1.75 16.82 11.85
C LYS A 319 1.72 18.34 11.66
N ALA A 320 0.86 18.86 10.80
CA ALA A 320 0.66 20.31 10.65
C ALA A 320 0.20 21.00 11.94
N PHE A 321 -0.48 20.27 12.84
CA PHE A 321 -0.97 20.79 14.13
C PHE A 321 -0.15 20.31 15.34
N TYR A 322 0.58 19.21 15.19
CA TYR A 322 1.33 18.49 16.22
C TYR A 322 2.74 18.12 15.71
N GLY A 323 3.47 19.14 15.26
CA GLY A 323 4.79 18.96 14.61
C GLY A 323 5.92 18.53 15.54
N ASP A 324 5.69 18.48 16.86
CA ASP A 324 6.65 17.99 17.86
C ASP A 324 6.63 16.46 18.02
N ILE A 325 5.78 15.76 17.25
CA ILE A 325 5.67 14.29 17.25
C ILE A 325 6.29 13.72 15.98
N ASN A 326 7.10 12.68 16.15
CA ASN A 326 7.59 11.84 15.07
C ASN A 326 6.60 10.71 14.81
N TYR A 327 6.01 10.69 13.62
CA TYR A 327 5.05 9.68 13.19
C TYR A 327 5.72 8.61 12.32
N THR A 328 5.35 7.35 12.53
CA THR A 328 5.79 6.22 11.71
C THR A 328 4.62 5.29 11.38
N ILE A 329 4.74 4.60 10.24
CA ILE A 329 3.86 3.50 9.85
C ILE A 329 4.72 2.27 9.66
N ASP A 330 4.46 1.27 10.47
CA ASP A 330 5.03 -0.06 10.33
C ASP A 330 4.07 -0.93 9.50
N TRP A 331 4.05 -0.69 8.18
CA TRP A 331 3.12 -1.35 7.26
C TRP A 331 3.36 -2.87 7.21
N ALA A 332 4.62 -3.31 7.32
CA ALA A 332 4.99 -4.72 7.26
C ALA A 332 4.56 -5.51 8.52
N SER A 333 4.20 -4.83 9.60
CA SER A 333 3.68 -5.48 10.80
C SER A 333 2.23 -5.95 10.61
N ASP A 334 1.95 -7.17 11.07
CA ASP A 334 0.60 -7.72 11.18
C ASP A 334 -0.06 -7.42 12.54
N GLU A 335 0.64 -6.71 13.42
CA GLU A 335 0.09 -6.28 14.69
C GLU A 335 -1.10 -5.33 14.50
N VAL A 336 -2.15 -5.54 15.28
CA VAL A 336 -3.35 -4.68 15.30
C VAL A 336 -3.24 -3.73 16.49
N ASN A 337 -2.37 -2.73 16.39
CA ASN A 337 -2.19 -1.74 17.44
C ASN A 337 -1.63 -0.41 16.91
N ALA A 338 -1.63 0.60 17.77
CA ALA A 338 -0.86 1.82 17.61
C ALA A 338 -0.19 2.14 18.95
N PHE A 339 0.85 2.97 18.93
CA PHE A 339 1.67 3.21 20.10
C PHE A 339 2.10 4.67 20.25
N ALA A 340 2.20 5.12 21.50
CA ALA A 340 2.75 6.42 21.86
C ALA A 340 3.81 6.28 22.96
N TRP A 341 4.97 6.90 22.75
CA TRP A 341 6.04 6.93 23.76
C TRP A 341 6.95 8.15 23.60
N VAL A 342 7.77 8.38 24.62
CA VAL A 342 8.84 9.37 24.58
C VAL A 342 10.18 8.63 24.67
N GLU A 343 11.06 8.89 23.72
CA GLU A 343 12.40 8.32 23.68
C GLU A 343 13.41 9.44 23.45
N ASN A 344 14.40 9.59 24.34
CA ASN A 344 15.42 10.63 24.24
C ASN A 344 14.84 12.05 24.08
N GLY A 345 13.70 12.32 24.73
CA GLY A 345 12.99 13.61 24.65
C GLY A 345 12.16 13.80 23.38
N VAL A 346 12.13 12.83 22.47
CA VAL A 346 11.36 12.86 21.24
C VAL A 346 10.03 12.12 21.45
N ARG A 347 8.92 12.79 21.15
CA ARG A 347 7.59 12.16 21.16
C ARG A 347 7.41 11.34 19.89
N ARG A 348 6.90 10.13 20.04
CA ARG A 348 6.68 9.21 18.92
C ARG A 348 5.27 8.68 18.92
N VAL A 349 4.76 8.47 17.72
CA VAL A 349 3.50 7.76 17.43
C VAL A 349 3.78 6.78 16.30
N ASP A 350 3.45 5.51 16.51
CA ASP A 350 3.64 4.45 15.51
C ASP A 350 2.32 3.72 15.26
N LEU A 351 1.97 3.53 13.99
CA LEU A 351 0.79 2.77 13.59
C LEU A 351 1.22 1.46 12.93
N LYS A 352 0.65 0.34 13.38
CA LYS A 352 0.94 -0.98 12.82
C LYS A 352 0.02 -1.30 11.64
N GLY A 353 0.58 -1.96 10.62
CA GLY A 353 -0.13 -2.30 9.38
C GLY A 353 -1.37 -3.17 9.59
N GLY A 354 -1.35 -4.08 10.56
CA GLY A 354 -2.52 -4.90 10.90
C GLY A 354 -3.72 -4.08 11.37
N LEU A 355 -3.49 -2.94 12.06
CA LEU A 355 -4.54 -1.99 12.45
C LEU A 355 -5.05 -1.21 11.24
N ILE A 356 -4.13 -0.68 10.43
CA ILE A 356 -4.49 0.13 9.26
C ILE A 356 -5.29 -0.69 8.24
N ARG A 357 -5.02 -1.98 8.11
CA ARG A 357 -5.72 -2.89 7.19
C ARG A 357 -6.99 -3.49 7.78
N ASP A 358 -7.33 -3.29 9.04
CA ASP A 358 -8.54 -3.90 9.61
C ASP A 358 -9.80 -3.39 8.89
N ASN A 359 -10.69 -4.32 8.51
CA ASN A 359 -11.87 -3.98 7.69
C ASN A 359 -12.92 -3.14 8.44
N ASP A 360 -12.91 -3.12 9.78
CA ASP A 360 -13.84 -2.32 10.56
C ASP A 360 -13.40 -0.84 10.64
N LEU A 361 -12.17 -0.53 10.22
CA LEU A 361 -11.59 0.80 10.30
C LEU A 361 -11.42 1.39 8.90
N ASP A 362 -11.73 2.66 8.71
CA ASP A 362 -11.36 3.46 7.56
C ASP A 362 -10.64 4.73 8.03
N VAL A 363 -10.52 5.72 7.14
CA VAL A 363 -9.81 6.98 7.40
C VAL A 363 -10.31 7.67 8.67
N GLU A 364 -11.61 7.65 8.94
CA GLU A 364 -12.20 8.30 10.12
C GLU A 364 -11.84 7.59 11.42
N GLY A 365 -11.90 6.24 11.42
CA GLY A 365 -11.49 5.43 12.56
C GLY A 365 -9.99 5.53 12.84
N ILE A 366 -9.17 5.48 11.78
CA ILE A 366 -7.71 5.70 11.90
C ILE A 366 -7.41 7.11 12.40
N ALA A 367 -8.18 8.13 12.02
CA ALA A 367 -8.03 9.48 12.58
C ALA A 367 -8.33 9.51 14.09
N VAL A 368 -9.33 8.77 14.58
CA VAL A 368 -9.62 8.64 16.02
C VAL A 368 -8.47 7.95 16.75
N VAL A 369 -7.87 6.90 16.16
CA VAL A 369 -6.68 6.23 16.70
C VAL A 369 -5.51 7.21 16.81
N ILE A 370 -5.18 7.93 15.73
CA ILE A 370 -4.09 8.92 15.73
C ILE A 370 -4.35 9.99 16.80
N ALA A 371 -5.59 10.46 16.91
CA ALA A 371 -5.97 11.45 17.90
C ALA A 371 -5.80 10.95 19.34
N HIS A 372 -6.10 9.67 19.60
CA HIS A 372 -5.83 9.02 20.88
C HIS A 372 -4.33 8.98 21.19
N GLU A 373 -3.49 8.54 20.23
CA GLU A 373 -2.04 8.47 20.44
C GLU A 373 -1.41 9.85 20.67
N ILE A 374 -1.89 10.89 19.96
CA ILE A 374 -1.50 12.28 20.22
C ILE A 374 -1.97 12.74 21.61
N ALA A 375 -3.15 12.28 22.06
CA ALA A 375 -3.68 12.64 23.36
C ALA A 375 -2.93 11.99 24.53
N HIS A 376 -2.23 10.87 24.35
CA HIS A 376 -1.25 10.42 25.35
C HIS A 376 -0.22 11.52 25.65
N HIS A 377 0.26 12.21 24.61
CA HIS A 377 1.26 13.27 24.70
C HIS A 377 0.72 14.60 25.25
N HIS A 378 -0.52 14.97 24.91
CA HIS A 378 -1.08 16.31 25.17
C HIS A 378 -2.35 16.35 26.04
N GLY A 379 -2.92 15.20 26.41
CA GLY A 379 -4.20 15.09 27.11
C GLY A 379 -4.17 15.53 28.58
N GLY A 380 -2.98 15.50 29.20
CA GLY A 380 -2.74 15.87 30.58
C GLY A 380 -3.27 14.83 31.58
N PRO A 381 -3.42 15.22 32.86
CA PRO A 381 -3.84 14.29 33.92
C PRO A 381 -5.23 13.68 33.71
N PRO A 382 -5.47 12.45 34.21
CA PRO A 382 -4.50 11.59 34.91
C PRO A 382 -3.41 11.04 33.97
N VAL A 383 -2.19 10.89 34.49
CA VAL A 383 -1.04 10.32 33.76
C VAL A 383 -0.59 9.00 34.40
N GLY A 384 -0.16 8.06 33.57
CA GLY A 384 0.35 6.76 33.99
C GLY A 384 1.83 6.79 34.39
N GLY A 385 2.42 5.62 34.64
CA GLY A 385 3.83 5.49 35.04
C GLY A 385 4.84 5.97 33.99
N SER A 386 4.45 6.02 32.71
CA SER A 386 5.24 6.59 31.61
C SER A 386 5.25 8.13 31.58
N GLY A 387 4.42 8.79 32.40
CA GLY A 387 4.19 10.23 32.34
C GLY A 387 3.27 10.68 31.21
N LEU A 388 2.74 9.73 30.43
CA LEU A 388 1.72 9.98 29.40
C LEU A 388 0.31 9.89 29.98
N SER A 389 -0.64 10.57 29.33
CA SER A 389 -2.06 10.57 29.74
C SER A 389 -2.61 9.15 29.75
N CYS A 390 -3.45 8.82 30.73
CA CYS A 390 -4.04 7.49 30.83
C CYS A 390 -5.07 7.22 29.72
N GLU A 391 -5.36 5.95 29.43
CA GLU A 391 -6.16 5.50 28.28
C GLU A 391 -7.49 6.25 28.11
N GLY A 392 -8.35 6.27 29.13
CA GLY A 392 -9.63 6.98 29.01
C GLY A 392 -9.50 8.51 28.93
N GLN A 393 -8.40 9.07 29.45
CA GLN A 393 -8.07 10.49 29.25
C GLN A 393 -7.63 10.75 27.81
N ALA A 394 -6.84 9.86 27.22
CA ALA A 394 -6.43 9.92 25.83
C ALA A 394 -7.64 9.78 24.88
N ASP A 395 -8.57 8.86 25.16
CA ASP A 395 -9.84 8.74 24.43
C ASP A 395 -10.63 10.05 24.42
N TYR A 396 -10.84 10.63 25.61
CA TYR A 396 -11.63 11.84 25.76
C TYR A 396 -10.96 13.05 25.10
N ARG A 397 -9.66 13.25 25.34
CA ARG A 397 -8.90 14.39 24.83
C ARG A 397 -8.58 14.28 23.36
N GLY A 398 -8.39 13.06 22.84
CA GLY A 398 -8.22 12.81 21.42
C GLY A 398 -9.43 13.31 20.64
N VAL A 399 -10.63 12.89 21.02
CA VAL A 399 -11.87 13.31 20.34
C VAL A 399 -12.22 14.78 20.62
N ARG A 400 -12.02 15.26 21.84
CA ARG A 400 -12.42 16.62 22.23
C ARG A 400 -11.50 17.69 21.65
N ASP A 401 -10.19 17.48 21.77
CA ASP A 401 -9.17 18.51 21.49
C ASP A 401 -8.47 18.24 20.18
N VAL A 402 -7.96 17.01 19.98
CA VAL A 402 -7.15 16.69 18.79
C VAL A 402 -8.00 16.67 17.52
N MET A 403 -9.06 15.85 17.49
CA MET A 403 -9.98 15.77 16.36
C MET A 403 -10.58 17.14 16.03
N ARG A 404 -10.94 17.94 17.04
CA ARG A 404 -11.52 19.27 16.85
C ARG A 404 -10.52 20.32 16.34
N LYS A 405 -9.25 20.18 16.67
CA LYS A 405 -8.18 21.06 16.17
C LYS A 405 -7.85 20.73 14.72
N VAL A 406 -7.82 19.44 14.37
CA VAL A 406 -7.45 18.94 13.04
C VAL A 406 -8.61 19.11 12.06
N TRP A 407 -9.83 18.73 12.44
CA TRP A 407 -11.02 18.85 11.60
C TRP A 407 -11.83 20.08 11.99
N PHE A 408 -12.04 21.01 11.05
CA PHE A 408 -12.74 22.27 11.32
C PHE A 408 -14.22 22.24 10.90
N GLY A 409 -15.08 22.85 11.72
CA GLY A 409 -16.49 23.06 11.40
C GLY A 409 -17.27 21.77 11.22
N GLN A 410 -18.00 21.64 10.11
CA GLN A 410 -18.80 20.44 9.84
C GLN A 410 -17.95 19.17 9.67
N ALA A 411 -16.71 19.31 9.17
CA ALA A 411 -15.81 18.17 9.01
C ALA A 411 -15.50 17.49 10.36
N TYR A 412 -15.42 18.25 11.45
CA TYR A 412 -15.29 17.67 12.79
C TYR A 412 -16.43 16.69 13.10
N GLY A 413 -17.68 17.14 12.95
CA GLY A 413 -18.85 16.32 13.25
C GLY A 413 -18.91 15.09 12.36
N SER A 414 -18.84 15.27 11.04
CA SER A 414 -18.98 14.16 10.09
C SER A 414 -17.87 13.11 10.23
N THR A 415 -16.62 13.55 10.39
CA THR A 415 -15.48 12.63 10.53
C THR A 415 -15.48 11.96 11.90
N THR A 416 -15.79 12.69 12.97
CA THR A 416 -15.80 12.11 14.32
C THR A 416 -16.95 11.12 14.50
N ASP A 417 -18.16 11.44 14.06
CA ASP A 417 -19.31 10.53 14.19
C ASP A 417 -19.08 9.22 13.40
N ALA A 418 -18.57 9.32 12.17
CA ALA A 418 -18.18 8.15 11.39
C ALA A 418 -17.05 7.35 12.04
N GLY A 419 -16.05 8.03 12.61
CA GLY A 419 -14.96 7.38 13.36
C GLY A 419 -15.45 6.66 14.60
N ILE A 420 -16.40 7.23 15.35
CA ILE A 420 -17.02 6.58 16.52
C ILE A 420 -17.79 5.32 16.11
N ALA A 421 -18.57 5.39 15.04
CA ALA A 421 -19.28 4.23 14.51
C ALA A 421 -18.31 3.10 14.09
N GLN A 422 -17.21 3.45 13.43
CA GLN A 422 -16.13 2.50 13.09
C GLN A 422 -15.47 1.92 14.34
N MET A 423 -15.19 2.73 15.37
CA MET A 423 -14.66 2.23 16.65
C MET A 423 -15.64 1.24 17.32
N ALA A 424 -16.94 1.53 17.30
CA ALA A 424 -17.94 0.63 17.86
C ALA A 424 -17.97 -0.72 17.14
N ALA A 425 -17.92 -0.71 15.80
CA ALA A 425 -17.80 -1.93 14.99
C ALA A 425 -16.50 -2.68 15.32
N PHE A 426 -15.36 -1.98 15.33
CA PHE A 426 -14.06 -2.55 15.64
C PHE A 426 -14.02 -3.19 17.03
N PHE A 427 -14.64 -2.58 18.04
CA PHE A 427 -14.74 -3.18 19.38
C PHE A 427 -15.83 -4.24 19.52
N GLY A 428 -16.70 -4.42 18.52
CA GLY A 428 -17.83 -5.34 18.59
C GLY A 428 -18.89 -4.94 19.61
N VAL A 429 -19.11 -3.63 19.78
CA VAL A 429 -20.06 -3.06 20.77
C VAL A 429 -21.07 -2.13 20.09
N PRO A 430 -22.22 -1.84 20.72
CA PRO A 430 -23.15 -0.85 20.18
C PRO A 430 -22.52 0.55 20.11
N ASP A 431 -22.77 1.26 19.01
CA ASP A 431 -22.53 2.70 18.93
C ASP A 431 -23.54 3.43 19.83
N SER A 432 -23.11 3.75 21.05
CA SER A 432 -24.00 4.25 22.10
C SER A 432 -23.27 5.22 23.03
N PRO A 433 -23.91 6.34 23.41
CA PRO A 433 -23.39 7.25 24.43
C PRO A 433 -23.52 6.68 25.85
N THR A 434 -24.19 5.53 26.02
CA THR A 434 -24.45 4.95 27.34
C THR A 434 -23.19 4.27 27.87
N ALA A 435 -22.57 4.89 28.87
CA ALA A 435 -21.42 4.31 29.54
C ALA A 435 -21.83 3.08 30.38
N PRO A 436 -21.09 1.96 30.30
CA PRO A 436 -21.24 0.90 31.30
C PRO A 436 -20.78 1.42 32.68
N GLY A 437 -21.23 0.78 33.75
CA GLY A 437 -20.69 1.03 35.09
C GLY A 437 -19.23 0.60 35.23
N GLY A 438 -18.53 1.12 36.24
CA GLY A 438 -17.15 0.76 36.58
C GLY A 438 -16.17 1.93 36.51
N SER A 439 -14.87 1.60 36.58
CA SER A 439 -13.74 2.52 36.36
C SER A 439 -12.51 1.73 35.91
N ALA A 440 -11.88 2.16 34.82
CA ALA A 440 -10.62 1.59 34.33
C ALA A 440 -9.38 2.21 35.00
N GLY A 441 -9.54 3.32 35.74
CA GLY A 441 -8.41 4.09 36.24
C GLY A 441 -7.48 4.51 35.10
N CYS A 442 -6.24 4.01 35.13
CA CYS A 442 -5.27 4.25 34.07
C CYS A 442 -5.08 3.09 33.07
N ALA A 443 -5.84 2.01 33.23
CA ALA A 443 -5.84 0.89 32.30
C ALA A 443 -6.80 1.10 31.13
N HIS A 444 -6.77 0.17 30.17
CA HIS A 444 -7.65 0.10 29.01
C HIS A 444 -9.13 -0.02 29.42
N PRO A 445 -9.99 0.98 29.13
CA PRO A 445 -11.42 0.85 29.33
C PRO A 445 -12.01 -0.19 28.36
N ALA A 446 -13.08 -0.87 28.77
CA ALA A 446 -13.81 -1.76 27.87
C ALA A 446 -14.34 -0.99 26.64
N GLY A 447 -14.43 -1.64 25.48
CA GLY A 447 -14.81 -0.99 24.22
C GLY A 447 -16.08 -0.14 24.30
N ALA A 448 -17.14 -0.61 24.97
CA ALA A 448 -18.37 0.16 25.17
C ALA A 448 -18.15 1.44 25.99
N CYS A 449 -17.22 1.42 26.96
CA CYS A 449 -16.84 2.62 27.70
C CYS A 449 -16.06 3.60 26.83
N ARG A 450 -15.16 3.11 25.96
CA ARG A 450 -14.41 3.97 25.03
C ARG A 450 -15.35 4.69 24.06
N VAL A 451 -16.29 3.97 23.46
CA VAL A 451 -17.34 4.53 22.59
C VAL A 451 -18.16 5.60 23.31
N ALA A 452 -18.65 5.32 24.52
CA ALA A 452 -19.36 6.32 25.33
C ALA A 452 -18.49 7.54 25.68
N THR A 453 -17.19 7.33 25.88
CA THR A 453 -16.22 8.41 26.15
C THR A 453 -16.02 9.32 24.94
N TYR A 454 -16.00 8.76 23.73
CA TYR A 454 -15.95 9.55 22.50
C TYR A 454 -17.21 10.41 22.32
N HIS A 455 -18.40 9.84 22.53
CA HIS A 455 -19.66 10.60 22.54
C HIS A 455 -19.65 11.72 23.59
N ALA A 456 -19.11 11.43 24.77
CA ALA A 456 -18.98 12.44 25.83
C ALA A 456 -18.06 13.59 25.41
N ALA A 457 -16.95 13.28 24.75
CA ALA A 457 -16.02 14.25 24.21
C ALA A 457 -16.63 15.14 23.13
N VAL A 458 -17.41 14.58 22.20
CA VAL A 458 -18.15 15.34 21.17
C VAL A 458 -19.10 16.33 21.81
N THR A 459 -19.92 15.86 22.75
CA THR A 459 -20.95 16.65 23.43
C THR A 459 -20.40 17.58 24.52
N LEU A 460 -19.09 17.52 24.80
CA LEU A 460 -18.46 18.19 25.93
C LEU A 460 -19.11 17.83 27.28
N SER A 461 -19.76 16.66 27.36
CA SER A 461 -20.17 16.13 28.64
C SER A 461 -18.95 15.60 29.39
N GLY A 462 -19.03 15.58 30.72
CA GLY A 462 -17.93 15.10 31.54
C GLY A 462 -17.53 13.67 31.16
N LYS A 463 -16.23 13.39 31.21
CA LYS A 463 -15.68 12.06 30.95
C LYS A 463 -16.38 11.01 31.85
N PRO A 464 -16.89 9.88 31.31
CA PRO A 464 -17.64 8.90 32.10
C PRO A 464 -16.73 8.17 33.09
N SER A 465 -17.28 7.78 34.25
CA SER A 465 -16.50 7.16 35.33
C SER A 465 -15.79 5.86 34.92
N CYS A 466 -16.37 5.11 33.98
CA CYS A 466 -15.78 3.88 33.45
C CYS A 466 -14.43 4.10 32.77
N SER A 467 -14.13 5.34 32.35
CA SER A 467 -12.89 5.73 31.65
C SER A 467 -11.86 6.41 32.58
N GLY A 468 -12.06 6.30 33.90
CA GLY A 468 -11.07 6.72 34.91
C GLY A 468 -11.32 8.11 35.48
#